data_AF-A0A3S0ZI95-F1
#
_entry.id   AF-A0A3S0ZI95-F1
#
_cell.length_a   1.000
_cell.length_b   1.000
_cell.length_c   1.000
_cell.angle_alpha   90.00
_cell.angle_beta   90.00
_cell.angle_gamma   90.00
#
_symmetry.space_group_name_H-M   'P 1'
#
loop_
_entity.id
_entity.type
_entity.pdbx_description
1 polymer ?
#
loop_
_entity_poly.entity_id
_entity_poly.type
_entity_poly.pdbx_seq_one_letter_code
_entity_poly.pdbx_strand_id
1 'polypeptide(L)'
;MQIVKSLDSDGSVWRKWEGPRDTVISSALDCWIPNDDMLAFLNTLPGQPLTMTDLEQRMRHLIEVEYIASPEPDLQAECLKIYQAEKSAGTEMPAIIGRLSAYVAAQWQRLQDARRKEEESRLEAARLERERRLLSYGDCPWTQIKGSKCFYCRKNGRVFQLKPNSDKSWNMYRVFAVDDNEAGEMIGRYRTRADANKVVAKAAYEPEPWR
;
A
#
# COMPACT_ATOMS: atom_id res chain seq x y z
N MET A 1 -31.17 5.96 -1.66
CA MET A 1 -30.10 6.33 -0.71
C MET A 1 -29.56 7.70 -1.10
N GLN A 2 -30.07 8.78 -0.50
CA GLN A 2 -29.70 10.15 -0.87
C GLN A 2 -29.91 11.07 0.36
N ILE A 3 -29.10 10.89 1.41
CA ILE A 3 -29.22 11.66 2.68
C ILE A 3 -27.83 12.09 3.23
N VAL A 4 -26.81 12.29 2.38
CA VAL A 4 -25.47 12.75 2.88
C VAL A 4 -24.88 13.93 2.10
N LYS A 5 -25.53 14.43 1.04
CA LYS A 5 -24.95 15.50 0.21
C LYS A 5 -25.43 16.92 0.51
N SER A 6 -26.39 17.13 1.41
CA SER A 6 -27.08 18.42 1.53
C SER A 6 -27.07 19.05 2.92
N LEU A 7 -26.31 18.53 3.89
CA LEU A 7 -26.40 18.98 5.29
C LEU A 7 -25.23 19.85 5.77
N ASP A 8 -24.13 20.01 5.02
CA ASP A 8 -22.97 20.77 5.51
C ASP A 8 -22.49 21.93 4.62
N SER A 9 -23.02 22.13 3.40
CA SER A 9 -22.53 23.22 2.53
C SER A 9 -23.00 24.62 2.96
N ASP A 10 -23.97 24.73 3.87
CA ASP A 10 -24.51 26.00 4.39
C ASP A 10 -23.98 26.38 5.78
N GLY A 11 -23.01 25.62 6.32
CA GLY A 11 -22.37 25.92 7.59
C GLY A 11 -21.58 27.23 7.55
N SER A 12 -21.80 28.11 8.53
CA SER A 12 -21.13 29.41 8.73
C SER A 12 -19.59 29.40 8.61
N VAL A 13 -18.96 28.23 8.71
CA VAL A 13 -17.51 28.04 8.58
C VAL A 13 -17.06 28.23 7.12
N TRP A 14 -17.82 27.76 6.13
CA TRP A 14 -17.40 27.80 4.72
C TRP A 14 -17.41 29.19 4.09
N ARG A 15 -18.28 30.10 4.59
CA ARG A 15 -18.32 31.49 4.13
C ARG A 15 -17.03 32.28 4.41
N LYS A 16 -16.17 31.78 5.32
CA LYS A 16 -14.87 32.41 5.65
C LYS A 16 -13.76 32.06 4.65
N TRP A 17 -13.99 31.07 3.80
CA TRP A 17 -13.02 30.45 2.89
C TRP A 17 -13.18 30.92 1.44
N GLU A 18 -13.55 32.18 1.23
CA GLU A 18 -13.69 32.74 -0.11
C GLU A 18 -12.36 33.30 -0.64
N GLY A 19 -12.17 33.20 -1.96
CA GLY A 19 -11.08 33.87 -2.67
C GLY A 19 -9.68 33.27 -2.43
N PRO A 20 -8.63 34.11 -2.32
CA PRO A 20 -7.24 33.64 -2.31
C PRO A 20 -6.87 32.67 -1.19
N ARG A 21 -7.59 32.69 -0.06
CA ARG A 21 -7.30 31.83 1.10
C ARG A 21 -7.44 30.35 0.77
N ASP A 22 -8.47 29.98 0.01
CA ASP A 22 -8.74 28.59 -0.34
C ASP A 22 -7.69 28.03 -1.32
N THR A 23 -7.25 28.86 -2.26
CA THR A 23 -6.16 28.54 -3.19
C THR A 23 -4.83 28.35 -2.46
N VAL A 24 -4.52 29.24 -1.51
CA VAL A 24 -3.30 29.17 -0.71
C VAL A 24 -3.28 27.90 0.14
N ILE A 25 -4.35 27.64 0.89
CA ILE A 25 -4.37 26.46 1.78
C ILE A 25 -4.27 25.18 0.97
N SER A 26 -5.00 25.07 -0.15
CA SER A 26 -4.94 23.92 -1.05
C SER A 26 -3.52 23.64 -1.56
N SER A 27 -2.78 24.70 -1.91
CA SER A 27 -1.39 24.58 -2.38
C SER A 27 -0.41 24.21 -1.27
N ALA A 28 -0.76 24.47 -0.01
CA ALA A 28 0.09 24.28 1.15
C ALA A 28 -0.16 22.95 1.90
N LEU A 29 -1.20 22.18 1.55
CA LEU A 29 -1.63 20.99 2.30
C LEU A 29 -0.51 19.96 2.47
N ASP A 30 0.28 19.70 1.43
CA ASP A 30 1.38 18.72 1.48
C ASP A 30 2.69 19.28 2.05
N CYS A 31 2.73 20.58 2.36
CA CYS A 31 3.98 21.29 2.68
C CYS A 31 4.39 21.22 4.15
N TRP A 32 3.57 20.64 5.03
CA TRP A 32 3.86 20.53 6.48
C TRP A 32 4.24 21.85 7.16
N ILE A 33 3.56 22.95 6.81
CA ILE A 33 3.78 24.27 7.43
C ILE A 33 3.07 24.30 8.80
N PRO A 34 3.68 24.88 9.85
CA PRO A 34 3.02 25.04 11.15
C PRO A 34 1.69 25.79 11.04
N ASN A 35 0.63 25.22 11.63
CA ASN A 35 -0.73 25.77 11.52
C ASN A 35 -0.83 27.20 12.06
N ASP A 36 -0.11 27.54 13.14
CA ASP A 36 -0.10 28.90 13.69
C ASP A 36 0.38 29.93 12.67
N ASP A 37 1.47 29.61 11.97
CA ASP A 37 2.07 30.48 10.97
C ASP A 37 1.22 30.56 9.70
N MET A 38 0.61 29.43 9.30
CA MET A 38 -0.36 29.41 8.20
C MET A 38 -1.59 30.25 8.52
N LEU A 39 -2.15 30.12 9.73
CA LEU A 39 -3.29 30.90 10.18
C LEU A 39 -2.98 32.39 10.21
N ALA A 40 -1.82 32.76 10.76
CA ALA A 40 -1.37 34.15 10.79
C ALA A 40 -1.28 34.73 9.37
N PHE A 41 -0.70 33.99 8.43
CA PHE A 41 -0.62 34.39 7.03
C PHE A 41 -2.00 34.51 6.36
N LEU A 42 -2.86 33.50 6.49
CA LEU A 42 -4.19 33.52 5.88
C LEU A 42 -5.05 34.70 6.37
N ASN A 43 -4.88 35.10 7.63
CA ASN A 43 -5.56 36.26 8.21
C ASN A 43 -5.04 37.62 7.71
N THR A 44 -3.89 37.67 7.02
CA THR A 44 -3.46 38.87 6.28
C THR A 44 -4.23 39.07 4.98
N LEU A 45 -4.83 38.00 4.44
CA LEU A 45 -5.61 38.05 3.21
C LEU A 45 -7.04 38.57 3.49
N PRO A 46 -7.72 39.15 2.48
CA PRO A 46 -9.10 39.63 2.64
C PRO A 46 -10.07 38.55 3.11
N GLY A 47 -10.98 38.90 4.03
CA GLY A 47 -12.04 38.02 4.52
C GLY A 47 -12.21 38.06 6.04
N GLN A 48 -13.21 37.36 6.55
CA GLN A 48 -13.45 37.27 8.00
C GLN A 48 -12.28 36.60 8.74
N PRO A 49 -11.95 37.01 9.98
CA PRO A 49 -10.86 36.38 10.72
C PRO A 49 -11.12 34.88 10.93
N LEU A 50 -10.13 34.08 10.57
CA LEU A 50 -10.10 32.64 10.78
C LEU A 50 -9.57 32.32 12.19
N THR A 51 -10.14 31.29 12.78
CA THR A 51 -9.64 30.65 14.00
C THR A 51 -8.86 29.39 13.66
N MET A 52 -8.11 28.85 14.62
CA MET A 52 -7.42 27.57 14.46
C MET A 52 -8.40 26.45 14.08
N THR A 53 -9.57 26.41 14.73
CA THR A 53 -10.62 25.44 14.43
C THR A 53 -11.11 25.55 12.98
N ASP A 54 -11.27 26.78 12.45
CA ASP A 54 -11.66 26.97 11.04
C ASP A 54 -10.60 26.39 10.09
N LEU A 55 -9.31 26.62 10.38
CA LEU A 55 -8.18 26.10 9.60
C LEU A 55 -8.12 24.57 9.62
N GLU A 56 -8.14 23.96 10.80
CA GLU A 56 -8.05 22.50 10.95
C GLU A 56 -9.24 21.80 10.28
N GLN A 57 -10.44 22.35 10.43
CA GLN A 57 -11.64 21.79 9.78
C GLN A 57 -11.54 21.90 8.25
N ARG A 58 -11.05 23.03 7.71
CA ARG A 58 -10.88 23.17 6.26
C ARG A 58 -9.81 22.23 5.72
N MET A 59 -8.65 22.15 6.37
CA MET A 59 -7.58 21.23 5.98
C MET A 59 -8.08 19.78 5.98
N ARG A 60 -8.78 19.37 7.04
CA ARG A 60 -9.39 18.04 7.12
C ARG A 60 -10.36 17.79 5.97
N HIS A 61 -11.24 18.75 5.68
CA HIS A 61 -12.19 18.63 4.58
C HIS A 61 -11.49 18.50 3.22
N LEU A 62 -10.47 19.31 2.96
CA LEU A 62 -9.70 19.25 1.72
C LEU A 62 -9.00 17.89 1.54
N ILE A 63 -8.50 17.30 2.62
CA ILE A 63 -7.79 16.01 2.59
C ILE A 63 -8.77 14.83 2.53
N GLU A 64 -9.77 14.79 3.41
CA GLU A 64 -10.62 13.61 3.62
C GLU A 64 -11.86 13.59 2.71
N VAL A 65 -12.36 14.76 2.31
CA VAL A 65 -13.62 14.88 1.55
C VAL A 65 -13.33 15.23 0.09
N GLU A 66 -12.49 16.24 -0.14
CA GLU A 66 -12.17 16.70 -1.50
C GLU A 66 -10.96 15.97 -2.12
N TYR A 67 -10.19 15.23 -1.33
CA TYR A 67 -9.00 14.49 -1.76
C TYR A 67 -7.98 15.35 -2.52
N ILE A 68 -7.84 16.62 -2.14
CA ILE A 68 -6.94 17.59 -2.80
C ILE A 68 -5.48 17.22 -2.57
N ALA A 69 -5.17 16.60 -1.44
CA ALA A 69 -3.81 16.33 -1.00
C ALA A 69 -3.73 15.05 -0.18
N SER A 70 -2.53 14.47 -0.09
CA SER A 70 -2.24 13.31 0.75
C SER A 70 -0.86 13.51 1.39
N PRO A 71 -0.79 14.31 2.48
CA PRO A 71 0.48 14.70 3.07
C PRO A 71 1.28 13.48 3.51
N GLU A 72 2.50 13.34 2.99
CA GLU A 72 3.38 12.21 3.30
C GLU A 72 4.08 12.41 4.65
N PRO A 73 3.81 11.58 5.68
CA PRO A 73 4.39 11.76 7.01
C PRO A 73 5.93 11.71 7.02
N ASP A 74 6.52 10.88 6.16
CA ASP A 74 7.98 10.73 6.06
C ASP A 74 8.68 12.01 5.61
N LEU A 75 7.97 12.94 4.97
CA LEU A 75 8.51 14.22 4.53
C LEU A 75 8.38 15.33 5.58
N GLN A 76 7.62 15.12 6.67
CA GLN A 76 7.30 16.16 7.64
C GLN A 76 8.56 16.82 8.21
N ALA A 77 9.54 16.03 8.65
CA ALA A 77 10.77 16.55 9.25
C ALA A 77 11.62 17.36 8.26
N GLU A 78 11.69 16.90 7.01
CA GLU A 78 12.43 17.57 5.94
C GLU A 78 11.76 18.90 5.55
N CYS A 79 10.42 18.89 5.41
CA CYS A 79 9.64 20.09 5.14
C CYS A 79 9.75 21.12 6.27
N LEU A 80 9.65 20.71 7.54
CA LEU A 80 9.81 21.61 8.68
C LEU A 80 11.21 22.23 8.73
N LYS A 81 12.25 21.49 8.34
CA LYS A 81 13.63 22.02 8.25
C LYS A 81 13.75 23.09 7.16
N ILE A 82 13.17 22.85 5.99
CA ILE A 82 13.13 23.84 4.90
C ILE A 82 12.34 25.08 5.34
N TYR A 83 11.16 24.87 5.95
CA TYR A 83 10.33 25.94 6.49
C TYR A 83 11.10 26.83 7.47
N GLN A 84 11.76 26.24 8.47
CA GLN A 84 12.53 26.98 9.47
C GLN A 84 13.69 27.78 8.86
N ALA A 85 14.39 27.20 7.89
CA ALA A 85 15.48 27.89 7.19
C ALA A 85 14.96 29.10 6.40
N GLU A 86 13.86 28.95 5.68
CA GLU A 86 13.25 30.04 4.91
C GLU A 86 12.68 31.13 5.80
N LYS A 87 11.98 30.75 6.87
CA LYS A 87 11.45 31.71 7.85
C LYS A 87 12.57 32.55 8.47
N SER A 88 13.70 31.93 8.79
CA SER A 88 14.88 32.61 9.35
C SER A 88 15.55 33.54 8.34
N ALA A 89 15.44 33.26 7.04
CA ALA A 89 15.94 34.10 5.96
C ALA A 89 15.00 35.28 5.64
N GLY A 90 13.82 35.36 6.27
CA GLY A 90 12.82 36.38 5.99
C GLY A 90 12.05 36.15 4.68
N THR A 91 12.01 34.90 4.19
CA THR A 91 11.26 34.56 2.98
C THR A 91 9.75 34.67 3.23
N GLU A 92 9.02 35.28 2.30
CA GLU A 92 7.57 35.41 2.36
C GLU A 92 6.84 34.06 2.20
N MET A 93 5.71 33.89 2.88
CA MET A 93 4.97 32.62 2.94
C MET A 93 4.64 32.01 1.56
N PRO A 94 4.19 32.77 0.53
CA PRO A 94 3.94 32.19 -0.79
C PRO A 94 5.18 31.56 -1.43
N ALA A 95 6.36 32.14 -1.22
CA ALA A 95 7.61 31.60 -1.73
C ALA A 95 8.04 30.35 -0.94
N ILE A 96 7.79 30.33 0.37
CA ILE A 96 8.00 29.13 1.21
C ILE A 96 7.11 27.98 0.71
N ILE A 97 5.82 28.22 0.50
CA ILE A 97 4.87 27.23 -0.04
C ILE A 97 5.37 26.71 -1.39
N GLY A 98 5.75 27.59 -2.32
CA GLY A 98 6.25 27.19 -3.63
C GLY A 98 7.50 26.30 -3.54
N ARG A 99 8.44 26.63 -2.65
CA ARG A 99 9.66 25.84 -2.43
C ARG A 99 9.36 24.47 -1.81
N LEU A 100 8.48 24.42 -0.82
CA LEU A 100 8.07 23.17 -0.18
C LEU A 100 7.31 22.27 -1.15
N SER A 101 6.39 22.84 -1.93
CA SER A 101 5.64 22.11 -2.96
C SER A 101 6.60 21.49 -4.00
N ALA A 102 7.58 22.26 -4.48
CA ALA A 102 8.61 21.74 -5.39
C ALA A 102 9.47 20.65 -4.75
N TYR A 103 9.80 20.79 -3.47
CA TYR A 103 10.55 19.79 -2.72
C TYR A 103 9.76 18.48 -2.60
N VAL A 104 8.52 18.55 -2.14
CA VAL A 104 7.62 17.40 -2.02
C VAL A 104 7.47 16.71 -3.36
N ALA A 105 7.16 17.47 -4.43
CA ALA A 105 7.07 16.97 -5.80
C ALA A 105 8.31 16.18 -6.24
N ALA A 106 9.50 16.67 -5.93
CA ALA A 106 10.76 15.99 -6.25
C ALA A 106 10.98 14.69 -5.43
N GLN A 107 10.46 14.61 -4.20
CA GLN A 107 10.60 13.43 -3.35
C GLN A 107 9.67 12.27 -3.74
N TRP A 108 8.62 12.50 -4.51
CA TRP A 108 7.67 11.46 -4.92
C TRP A 108 8.36 10.23 -5.54
N GLN A 109 9.33 10.44 -6.44
CA GLN A 109 10.05 9.34 -7.07
C GLN A 109 10.88 8.54 -6.06
N ARG A 110 11.56 9.22 -5.12
CA ARG A 110 12.34 8.56 -4.05
C ARG A 110 11.47 7.65 -3.21
N LEU A 111 10.30 8.14 -2.80
CA LEU A 111 9.37 7.41 -1.93
C LEU A 111 8.75 6.21 -2.65
N GLN A 112 8.37 6.37 -3.92
CA GLN A 112 7.84 5.27 -4.72
C GLN A 112 8.88 4.17 -4.93
N ASP A 113 10.12 4.54 -5.23
CA ASP A 113 11.21 3.58 -5.38
C ASP A 113 11.54 2.85 -4.06
N ALA A 114 11.51 3.57 -2.93
CA ALA A 114 11.73 2.98 -1.61
C ALA A 114 10.63 1.95 -1.27
N ARG A 115 9.36 2.32 -1.46
CA ARG A 115 8.21 1.43 -1.24
C ARG A 115 8.26 0.20 -2.13
N ARG A 116 8.59 0.36 -3.41
CA ARG A 116 8.72 -0.77 -4.35
C ARG A 116 9.83 -1.72 -3.90
N LYS A 117 10.99 -1.20 -3.51
CA LYS A 117 12.11 -2.04 -3.01
C LYS A 117 11.76 -2.78 -1.73
N GLU A 118 11.06 -2.12 -0.80
CA GLU A 118 10.62 -2.75 0.44
C GLU A 118 9.60 -3.86 0.16
N GLU A 119 8.64 -3.62 -0.73
CA GLU A 119 7.68 -4.62 -1.15
C GLU A 119 8.35 -5.81 -1.84
N GLU A 120 9.27 -5.56 -2.77
CA GLU A 120 10.08 -6.60 -3.43
C GLU A 120 10.86 -7.44 -2.42
N SER A 121 11.53 -6.79 -1.45
CA SER A 121 12.27 -7.45 -0.38
C SER A 121 11.35 -8.32 0.49
N ARG A 122 10.19 -7.78 0.88
CA ARG A 122 9.18 -8.51 1.68
C ARG A 122 8.62 -9.71 0.93
N LEU A 123 8.35 -9.56 -0.37
CA LEU A 123 7.86 -10.64 -1.22
C LEU A 123 8.92 -11.75 -1.40
N GLU A 124 10.19 -11.38 -1.61
CA GLU A 124 11.28 -12.35 -1.74
C GLU A 124 11.55 -13.06 -0.40
N ALA A 125 11.55 -12.34 0.73
CA ALA A 125 11.66 -12.94 2.06
C ALA A 125 10.53 -13.91 2.34
N ALA A 126 9.28 -13.55 2.01
CA ALA A 126 8.13 -14.43 2.15
C ALA A 126 8.22 -15.65 1.20
N ARG A 127 8.78 -15.49 0.00
CA ARG A 127 9.04 -16.61 -0.91
C ARG A 127 10.09 -17.55 -0.33
N LEU A 128 11.21 -17.02 0.14
CA LEU A 128 12.30 -17.80 0.73
C LEU A 128 11.84 -18.55 1.97
N GLU A 129 11.02 -17.95 2.82
CA GLU A 129 10.48 -18.60 4.02
C GLU A 129 9.54 -19.77 3.65
N ARG A 130 8.68 -19.61 2.64
CA ARG A 130 7.85 -20.71 2.13
C ARG A 130 8.69 -21.84 1.54
N GLU A 131 9.72 -21.49 0.77
CA GLU A 131 10.66 -22.45 0.17
C GLU A 131 11.44 -23.20 1.24
N ARG A 132 11.98 -22.50 2.25
CA ARG A 132 12.65 -23.09 3.41
C ARG A 132 11.73 -24.06 4.15
N ARG A 133 10.47 -23.67 4.39
CA ARG A 133 9.48 -24.50 5.10
C ARG A 133 9.14 -25.78 4.35
N LEU A 134 9.01 -25.70 3.03
CA LEU A 134 8.79 -26.87 2.16
C LEU A 134 9.97 -27.85 2.22
N LEU A 135 11.20 -27.31 2.12
CA LEU A 135 12.45 -28.09 2.15
C LEU A 135 12.74 -28.67 3.54
N SER A 136 12.32 -27.99 4.62
CA SER A 136 12.46 -28.47 6.00
C SER A 136 11.36 -29.45 6.42
N TYR A 137 10.64 -30.05 5.46
CA TYR A 137 9.54 -30.99 5.70
C TYR A 137 8.35 -30.45 6.48
N GLY A 138 8.21 -29.12 6.58
CA GLY A 138 7.07 -28.48 7.22
C GLY A 138 5.86 -28.39 6.29
N ASP A 139 4.65 -28.46 6.84
CA ASP A 139 3.42 -28.23 6.08
C ASP A 139 3.43 -26.81 5.50
N CYS A 140 3.20 -26.68 4.19
CA CYS A 140 3.27 -25.41 3.47
C CYS A 140 2.18 -25.33 2.38
N PRO A 141 1.67 -24.13 2.07
CA PRO A 141 0.78 -23.93 0.94
C PRO A 141 1.54 -24.13 -0.40
N TRP A 142 0.81 -24.05 -1.52
CA TRP A 142 1.41 -24.07 -2.85
C TRP A 142 2.52 -23.04 -3.00
N THR A 143 3.75 -23.53 -3.10
CA THR A 143 4.99 -22.78 -3.15
C THR A 143 5.73 -23.16 -4.41
N GLN A 144 6.12 -22.15 -5.18
CA GLN A 144 6.98 -22.35 -6.35
C GLN A 144 8.42 -22.14 -5.92
N ILE A 145 9.28 -23.12 -6.21
CA ILE A 145 10.71 -23.03 -5.97
C ILE A 145 11.36 -22.24 -7.09
N LYS A 146 12.42 -21.47 -6.78
CA LYS A 146 13.14 -20.70 -7.79
C LYS A 146 13.62 -21.62 -8.92
N GLY A 147 13.29 -21.28 -10.16
CA GLY A 147 13.69 -22.03 -11.35
C GLY A 147 12.80 -23.24 -11.68
N SER A 148 11.92 -23.67 -10.76
CA SER A 148 10.92 -24.70 -11.04
C SER A 148 9.72 -24.11 -11.77
N LYS A 149 9.19 -24.85 -12.75
CA LYS A 149 7.89 -24.52 -13.37
C LYS A 149 6.71 -25.10 -12.57
N CYS A 150 7.00 -25.94 -11.59
CA CYS A 150 6.02 -26.65 -10.79
C CYS A 150 5.72 -25.92 -9.48
N PHE A 151 4.51 -26.13 -8.95
CA PHE A 151 4.18 -25.73 -7.58
C PHE A 151 4.21 -26.95 -6.67
N TYR A 152 4.68 -26.76 -5.45
CA TYR A 152 4.76 -27.82 -4.44
C TYR A 152 3.94 -27.43 -3.21
N CYS A 153 3.31 -28.41 -2.60
CA CYS A 153 2.58 -28.26 -1.35
C CYS A 153 2.94 -29.44 -0.45
N ARG A 154 3.11 -29.19 0.84
CA ARG A 154 3.27 -30.25 1.82
C ARG A 154 2.12 -30.16 2.81
N LYS A 155 1.45 -31.27 3.03
CA LYS A 155 0.37 -31.37 4.02
C LYS A 155 0.38 -32.74 4.67
N ASN A 156 0.35 -32.77 6.00
CA ASN A 156 0.39 -34.00 6.78
C ASN A 156 1.57 -34.91 6.38
N GLY A 157 2.76 -34.30 6.18
CA GLY A 157 3.98 -35.02 5.79
C GLY A 157 4.05 -35.45 4.31
N ARG A 158 2.96 -35.36 3.54
CA ARG A 158 2.91 -35.74 2.12
C ARG A 158 3.21 -34.57 1.20
N VAL A 159 3.92 -34.81 0.10
CA VAL A 159 4.24 -33.80 -0.91
C VAL A 159 3.33 -33.96 -2.13
N PHE A 160 2.79 -32.83 -2.56
CA PHE A 160 1.99 -32.70 -3.76
C PHE A 160 2.67 -31.74 -4.71
N GLN A 161 2.64 -32.05 -6.00
CA GLN A 161 3.26 -31.28 -7.06
C GLN A 161 2.22 -30.96 -8.13
N LEU A 162 2.14 -29.69 -8.56
CA LEU A 162 1.36 -29.26 -9.71
C LEU A 162 2.29 -28.92 -10.86
N LYS A 163 2.19 -29.68 -11.95
CA LYS A 163 2.87 -29.40 -13.21
C LYS A 163 1.93 -28.63 -14.15
N PRO A 164 2.36 -27.49 -14.73
CA PRO A 164 1.55 -26.74 -15.67
C PRO A 164 1.41 -27.51 -16.99
N ASN A 165 0.20 -27.50 -17.54
CA ASN A 165 -0.09 -28.03 -18.88
C ASN A 165 -0.16 -26.89 -19.92
N SER A 166 -0.08 -27.25 -21.20
CA SER A 166 -0.16 -26.31 -22.33
C SER A 166 -1.50 -25.57 -22.43
N ASP A 167 -2.59 -26.14 -21.88
CA ASP A 167 -3.94 -25.55 -21.88
C ASP A 167 -4.22 -24.67 -20.65
N LYS A 168 -3.18 -24.28 -19.90
CA LYS A 168 -3.28 -23.54 -18.63
C LYS A 168 -3.96 -24.31 -17.48
N SER A 169 -4.20 -25.62 -17.64
CA SER A 169 -4.57 -26.50 -16.53
C SER A 169 -3.33 -27.03 -15.79
N TRP A 170 -3.55 -27.73 -14.69
CA TRP A 170 -2.52 -28.29 -13.83
C TRP A 170 -2.72 -29.78 -13.67
N ASN A 171 -1.67 -30.57 -13.86
CA ASN A 171 -1.64 -31.97 -13.45
C ASN A 171 -1.09 -32.06 -12.03
N MET A 172 -1.85 -32.66 -11.12
CA MET A 172 -1.43 -32.88 -9.75
C MET A 172 -0.87 -34.28 -9.57
N TYR A 173 0.31 -34.35 -8.96
CA TYR A 173 1.01 -35.57 -8.61
C TYR A 173 1.24 -35.61 -7.11
N ARG A 174 1.26 -36.81 -6.55
CA ARG A 174 1.86 -37.10 -5.25
C ARG A 174 3.30 -37.53 -5.48
N VAL A 175 4.25 -36.88 -4.83
CA VAL A 175 5.70 -37.14 -4.96
C VAL A 175 6.32 -37.41 -3.59
N PHE A 176 7.50 -38.03 -3.56
CA PHE A 176 8.24 -38.31 -2.34
C PHE A 176 9.27 -37.22 -2.03
N ALA A 177 9.89 -36.67 -3.06
CA ALA A 177 10.81 -35.54 -2.96
C ALA A 177 10.28 -34.32 -3.74
N VAL A 178 11.05 -33.23 -3.63
CA VAL A 178 10.72 -31.94 -4.24
C VAL A 178 11.63 -31.79 -5.46
N ASP A 179 11.27 -32.48 -6.54
CA ASP A 179 12.01 -32.49 -7.81
C ASP A 179 11.04 -32.43 -9.00
N ASP A 180 11.35 -31.57 -9.97
CA ASP A 180 10.56 -31.36 -11.20
C ASP A 180 10.51 -32.64 -12.06
N ASN A 181 11.55 -33.47 -11.99
CA ASN A 181 11.67 -34.71 -12.77
C ASN A 181 11.08 -35.94 -12.06
N GLU A 182 10.59 -35.78 -10.83
CA GLU A 182 10.11 -36.93 -10.08
C GLU A 182 8.86 -37.53 -10.73
N ALA A 183 8.90 -38.86 -10.88
CA ALA A 183 7.77 -39.67 -11.29
C ALA A 183 6.85 -39.87 -10.08
N GLY A 184 5.90 -38.96 -9.92
CA GLY A 184 4.86 -39.06 -8.90
C GLY A 184 3.65 -39.89 -9.34
N GLU A 185 2.79 -40.23 -8.39
CA GLU A 185 1.48 -40.81 -8.65
C GLU A 185 0.51 -39.70 -9.07
N MET A 186 -0.04 -39.79 -10.28
CA MET A 186 -0.97 -38.79 -10.79
C MET A 186 -2.31 -38.89 -10.08
N ILE A 187 -2.71 -37.82 -9.39
CA ILE A 187 -4.01 -37.74 -8.71
C ILE A 187 -5.10 -37.28 -9.68
N GLY A 188 -4.78 -36.30 -10.53
CA GLY A 188 -5.75 -35.77 -11.49
C GLY A 188 -5.35 -34.44 -12.13
N ARG A 189 -6.28 -33.88 -12.91
CA ARG A 189 -6.12 -32.62 -13.64
C ARG A 189 -7.08 -31.56 -13.11
N TYR A 190 -6.58 -30.35 -12.90
CA TYR A 190 -7.31 -29.25 -12.27
C TYR A 190 -7.16 -27.96 -13.06
N ARG A 191 -8.24 -27.18 -13.14
CA ARG A 191 -8.22 -25.89 -13.82
C ARG A 191 -7.57 -24.80 -12.96
N THR A 192 -7.75 -24.87 -11.63
CA THR A 192 -7.23 -23.88 -10.70
C THR A 192 -6.52 -24.52 -9.50
N ARG A 193 -5.62 -23.77 -8.87
CA ARG A 193 -4.97 -24.18 -7.60
C ARG A 193 -5.98 -24.35 -6.45
N ALA A 194 -7.10 -23.64 -6.50
CA ALA A 194 -8.18 -23.76 -5.51
C ALA A 194 -8.86 -25.14 -5.58
N ASP A 195 -9.04 -25.68 -6.78
CA ASP A 195 -9.60 -27.03 -6.99
C ASP A 195 -8.62 -28.09 -6.48
N ALA A 196 -7.33 -27.93 -6.78
CA ALA A 196 -6.27 -28.80 -6.27
C ALA A 196 -6.21 -28.78 -4.73
N ASN A 197 -6.38 -27.62 -4.09
CA ASN A 197 -6.40 -27.47 -2.63
C ASN A 197 -7.51 -28.32 -1.96
N LYS A 198 -8.71 -28.37 -2.56
CA LYS A 198 -9.82 -29.18 -2.05
C LYS A 198 -9.47 -30.67 -2.04
N VAL A 199 -8.71 -31.11 -3.04
CA VAL A 199 -8.27 -32.50 -3.14
C VAL A 199 -7.13 -32.79 -2.18
N VAL A 200 -6.13 -31.91 -2.08
CA VAL A 200 -5.05 -32.03 -1.07
C VAL A 200 -5.62 -32.12 0.35
N ALA A 201 -6.67 -31.36 0.66
CA ALA A 201 -7.30 -31.42 1.97
C ALA A 201 -7.92 -32.79 2.32
N LYS A 202 -8.28 -33.60 1.32
CA LYS A 202 -8.79 -34.97 1.51
C LYS A 202 -7.66 -35.99 1.40
N ALA A 203 -6.92 -35.94 0.29
CA ALA A 203 -5.83 -36.86 -0.03
C ALA A 203 -4.66 -36.81 0.96
N ALA A 204 -4.51 -35.75 1.76
CA ALA A 204 -3.49 -35.69 2.81
C ALA A 204 -3.81 -36.57 4.03
N TYR A 205 -5.08 -36.93 4.27
CA TYR A 205 -5.52 -37.69 5.44
C TYR A 205 -6.08 -39.07 5.11
N GLU A 206 -6.32 -39.37 3.83
CA GLU A 206 -6.74 -40.71 3.42
C GLU A 206 -5.63 -41.74 3.74
N PRO A 207 -5.95 -42.88 4.38
CA PRO A 207 -4.98 -43.92 4.63
C PRO A 207 -4.40 -44.40 3.31
N GLU A 208 -3.09 -44.69 3.28
CA GLU A 208 -2.50 -45.28 2.08
C GLU A 208 -3.21 -46.61 1.79
N PRO A 209 -3.62 -46.87 0.53
CA PRO A 209 -4.01 -48.21 0.16
C PRO A 209 -2.80 -49.11 0.43
N TRP A 210 -2.99 -50.08 1.32
CA TRP A 210 -2.01 -51.10 1.64
C TRP A 210 -1.47 -51.67 0.31
N ARG A 211 -0.18 -51.45 0.03
CA ARG A 211 0.52 -52.19 -1.01
C ARG A 211 1.07 -53.47 -0.42
#